data_AF-A0AAW0IMF3-F1
#
_entry.id   AF-A0AAW0IMF3-F1
#
_cell.length_a   1.000
_cell.length_b   1.000
_cell.length_c   1.000
_cell.angle_alpha   90.00
_cell.angle_beta   90.00
_cell.angle_gamma   90.00
#
_symmetry.space_group_name_H-M   'P 1'
#
loop_
_entity.id
_entity.type
_entity.pdbx_description
1 polymer ?
#
loop_
_entity_poly.entity_id
_entity_poly.type
_entity_poly.pdbx_seq_one_letter_code
_entity_poly.pdbx_strand_id
1 'polypeptide(L)'
;MATEAPDQDQNQAAAPPELEIQSLAISSSPSSSSSSSNPTNQMSLEQRYQIVRSIGEECIQEDELRNLLEKKPEPICYDGFEPSGRMHIAQGVMKTINVNKLTSAGCRVKIWIADWCGQIMGRSDEEELTAAQIFYPCMQCADVFFLKADICQLGMDQRKVNVLAREYCDVIKRKNKPIILSHHMLPGLQQGQEKMSKSDPLSSIFMEDDEAEVNLKIKRAYCPPDIVEGNPCLEYVKYLILPWFKKFLIERSAENGGDKSFENFEELVAYYESGKLHPADLKPALAKALNKILEPVREHFKNDNNAKDLLKRVKVWSIDF
;
A
#
# COMPACT_ATOMS: atom_id res chain seq x y z
N MET A 1 43.26 42.78 31.57
CA MET A 1 42.71 42.76 30.20
C MET A 1 43.79 42.16 29.32
N ALA A 2 43.67 41.00 28.68
CA ALA A 2 42.63 39.98 28.64
C ALA A 2 43.35 38.63 28.45
N THR A 3 42.66 37.57 28.80
CA THR A 3 43.08 36.17 28.97
C THR A 3 43.43 35.44 27.66
N GLU A 4 44.47 34.61 27.72
CA GLU A 4 44.76 33.57 26.72
C GLU A 4 43.69 32.47 26.74
N ALA A 5 43.29 32.01 25.55
CA ALA A 5 42.35 30.91 25.36
C ALA A 5 43.10 29.56 25.34
N PRO A 6 42.54 28.47 25.88
CA PRO A 6 43.16 27.16 25.81
C PRO A 6 42.92 26.47 24.46
N ASP A 7 43.85 25.58 24.11
CA ASP A 7 43.92 24.76 22.91
C ASP A 7 42.62 24.03 22.56
N GLN A 8 42.28 24.02 21.26
CA GLN A 8 41.21 23.22 20.69
C GLN A 8 41.65 21.76 20.56
N ASP A 9 40.93 20.90 21.26
CA ASP A 9 40.98 19.44 21.13
C ASP A 9 40.67 19.03 19.68
N GLN A 10 41.61 18.34 19.03
CA GLN A 10 41.41 17.71 17.73
C GLN A 10 40.54 16.46 17.89
N ASN A 11 39.22 16.64 17.91
CA ASN A 11 38.31 15.51 17.76
C ASN A 11 38.03 15.30 16.25
N GLN A 12 38.77 14.37 15.64
CA GLN A 12 38.46 13.87 14.30
C GLN A 12 37.05 13.26 14.32
N ALA A 13 36.10 13.93 13.68
CA ALA A 13 34.81 13.34 13.36
C ALA A 13 35.05 12.17 12.39
N ALA A 14 35.02 10.94 12.92
CA ALA A 14 35.03 9.74 12.13
C ALA A 14 33.77 9.69 11.26
N ALA A 15 33.93 9.49 9.95
CA ALA A 15 32.83 9.23 9.04
C ALA A 15 32.05 7.99 9.50
N PRO A 16 30.71 7.98 9.41
CA PRO A 16 29.94 6.78 9.72
C PRO A 16 30.31 5.66 8.72
N PRO A 17 30.39 4.40 9.18
CA PRO A 17 30.76 3.29 8.32
C PRO A 17 29.69 3.07 7.24
N GLU A 18 30.13 2.91 5.99
CA GLU A 18 29.30 2.45 4.89
C GLU A 18 28.74 1.06 5.24
N LEU A 19 27.42 0.97 5.42
CA LEU A 19 26.73 -0.31 5.52
C LEU A 19 26.57 -0.89 4.12
N GLU A 20 27.32 -1.96 3.83
CA GLU A 20 27.11 -2.78 2.64
C GLU A 20 25.66 -3.32 2.63
N ILE A 21 24.87 -2.88 1.65
CA ILE A 21 23.52 -3.38 1.41
C ILE A 21 23.64 -4.81 0.86
N GLN A 22 23.54 -5.80 1.74
CA GLN A 22 23.39 -7.19 1.31
C GLN A 22 21.99 -7.41 0.75
N SER A 23 21.89 -7.63 -0.55
CA SER A 23 20.67 -8.12 -1.19
C SER A 23 20.34 -9.51 -0.67
N LEU A 24 19.27 -9.66 0.10
CA LEU A 24 18.71 -10.95 0.48
C LEU A 24 18.00 -11.56 -0.74
N ALA A 25 18.77 -12.13 -1.65
CA ALA A 25 18.24 -13.01 -2.68
C ALA A 25 17.94 -14.36 -2.02
N ILE A 26 16.68 -14.80 -2.10
CA ILE A 26 16.27 -16.16 -1.72
C ILE A 26 17.04 -17.13 -2.61
N SER A 27 17.82 -18.03 -2.00
CA SER A 27 18.59 -19.04 -2.74
C SER A 27 17.65 -19.96 -3.50
N SER A 28 17.79 -19.99 -4.81
CA SER A 28 17.13 -20.98 -5.66
C SER A 28 18.04 -22.20 -5.77
N SER A 29 17.50 -23.37 -5.43
CA SER A 29 18.10 -24.67 -5.66
C SER A 29 18.36 -24.90 -7.17
N PRO A 30 19.39 -25.68 -7.55
CA PRO A 30 19.86 -25.71 -8.94
C PRO A 30 18.84 -26.39 -9.86
N SER A 31 18.40 -25.66 -10.89
CA SER A 31 17.59 -26.18 -11.98
C SER A 31 18.45 -26.97 -12.95
N SER A 32 18.09 -28.23 -13.17
CA SER A 32 18.59 -29.05 -14.27
C SER A 32 18.11 -28.46 -15.60
N SER A 33 19.05 -28.35 -16.53
CA SER A 33 18.84 -27.90 -17.90
C SER A 33 17.88 -28.85 -18.64
N SER A 34 16.67 -28.38 -18.90
CA SER A 34 15.83 -28.92 -19.98
C SER A 34 15.23 -27.76 -20.78
N SER A 35 15.75 -27.59 -21.99
CA SER A 35 15.23 -26.69 -23.01
C SER A 35 13.79 -27.07 -23.35
N SER A 36 12.85 -26.35 -22.77
CA SER A 36 11.42 -26.46 -23.08
C SER A 36 10.93 -25.07 -23.49
N SER A 37 10.79 -24.87 -24.78
CA SER A 37 10.15 -23.70 -25.38
C SER A 37 8.69 -23.63 -24.92
N ASN A 38 8.41 -22.84 -23.87
CA ASN A 38 7.05 -22.51 -23.49
C ASN A 38 6.54 -21.39 -24.42
N PRO A 39 5.36 -21.54 -25.07
CA PRO A 39 4.75 -20.46 -25.81
C PRO A 39 4.24 -19.43 -24.79
N THR A 40 4.97 -18.34 -24.62
CA THR A 40 4.51 -17.22 -23.80
C THR A 40 3.25 -16.64 -24.42
N ASN A 41 2.14 -16.80 -23.72
CA ASN A 41 0.88 -16.14 -24.00
C ASN A 41 1.08 -14.63 -23.81
N GLN A 42 1.57 -13.93 -24.85
CA GLN A 42 1.82 -12.49 -24.78
C GLN A 42 0.47 -11.77 -24.69
N MET A 43 0.17 -11.22 -23.51
CA MET A 43 -1.03 -10.39 -23.33
C MET A 43 -1.03 -9.22 -24.31
N SER A 44 -2.18 -8.99 -24.93
CA SER A 44 -2.36 -7.84 -25.83
C SER A 44 -2.15 -6.51 -25.09
N LEU A 45 -1.79 -5.46 -25.84
CA LEU A 45 -1.67 -4.10 -25.31
C LEU A 45 -2.95 -3.67 -24.57
N GLU A 46 -4.12 -4.01 -25.12
CA GLU A 46 -5.41 -3.68 -24.51
C GLU A 46 -5.59 -4.36 -23.16
N GLN A 47 -5.30 -5.66 -23.07
CA GLN A 47 -5.37 -6.40 -21.80
C GLN A 47 -4.42 -5.82 -20.76
N ARG A 48 -3.18 -5.49 -21.16
CA ARG A 48 -2.20 -4.84 -20.26
C ARG A 48 -2.71 -3.48 -19.77
N TYR A 49 -3.24 -2.67 -20.68
CA TYR A 49 -3.80 -1.36 -20.36
C TYR A 49 -4.95 -1.47 -19.36
N GLN A 50 -5.93 -2.35 -19.60
CA GLN A 50 -7.06 -2.54 -18.70
C GLN A 50 -6.63 -3.01 -17.30
N ILE A 51 -5.67 -3.93 -17.21
CA ILE A 51 -5.13 -4.39 -15.92
C ILE A 51 -4.50 -3.23 -15.15
N VAL A 52 -3.60 -2.48 -15.77
CA VAL A 52 -2.88 -1.37 -15.12
C VAL A 52 -3.86 -0.25 -14.77
N ARG A 53 -4.74 0.14 -15.69
CA ARG A 53 -5.74 1.20 -15.48
C ARG A 53 -6.72 0.87 -14.35
N SER A 54 -7.04 -0.41 -14.13
CA SER A 54 -7.93 -0.86 -13.05
C SER A 54 -7.39 -0.67 -11.63
N ILE A 55 -6.11 -0.29 -11.49
CA ILE A 55 -5.47 -0.05 -10.19
C ILE A 55 -5.78 1.36 -9.67
N GLY A 56 -5.76 2.33 -10.59
CA GLY A 56 -5.92 3.74 -10.25
C GLY A 56 -7.38 4.16 -10.19
N GLU A 57 -7.72 4.93 -9.18
CA GLU A 57 -8.91 5.77 -9.20
C GLU A 57 -8.74 6.88 -10.24
N GLU A 58 -7.54 7.47 -10.30
CA GLU A 58 -7.15 8.49 -11.28
C GLU A 58 -5.92 8.04 -12.08
N CYS A 59 -5.89 8.42 -13.37
CA CYS A 59 -4.73 8.25 -14.24
C CYS A 59 -4.40 9.55 -14.99
N ILE A 60 -3.18 10.08 -14.80
CA ILE A 60 -2.67 11.28 -15.47
C ILE A 60 -1.40 10.91 -16.26
N GLN A 61 -1.45 10.70 -17.58
CA GLN A 61 -2.65 10.65 -18.42
C GLN A 61 -2.83 9.29 -19.10
N GLU A 62 -4.08 8.95 -19.40
CA GLU A 62 -4.46 7.65 -19.99
C GLU A 62 -3.79 7.39 -21.35
N ASP A 63 -3.75 8.39 -22.23
CA ASP A 63 -3.08 8.28 -23.53
C ASP A 63 -1.58 8.05 -23.38
N GLU A 64 -0.95 8.72 -22.41
CA GLU A 64 0.47 8.53 -22.10
C GLU A 64 0.74 7.14 -21.54
N LEU A 65 -0.15 6.61 -20.69
CA LEU A 65 -0.07 5.24 -20.19
C LEU A 65 -0.15 4.23 -21.33
N ARG A 66 -1.12 4.38 -22.25
CA ARG A 66 -1.26 3.48 -23.41
C ARG A 66 0.00 3.50 -24.28
N ASN A 67 0.50 4.69 -24.60
CA ASN A 67 1.74 4.88 -25.37
C ASN A 67 2.96 4.27 -24.66
N LEU A 68 3.05 4.40 -23.33
CA LEU A 68 4.13 3.82 -22.54
C LEU A 68 4.11 2.30 -22.62
N LEU A 69 2.94 1.67 -22.41
CA LEU A 69 2.80 0.21 -22.43
C LEU A 69 3.08 -0.39 -23.81
N GLU A 70 2.80 0.35 -24.89
CA GLU A 70 3.13 -0.04 -26.25
C GLU A 70 4.64 0.01 -26.51
N LYS A 71 5.31 1.09 -26.09
CA LYS A 71 6.70 1.38 -26.45
C LYS A 71 7.74 0.78 -25.51
N LYS A 72 7.38 0.59 -24.24
CA LYS A 72 8.28 0.10 -23.19
C LYS A 72 7.82 -1.28 -22.71
N PRO A 73 8.55 -2.35 -23.02
CA PRO A 73 8.18 -3.71 -22.61
C PRO A 73 8.06 -3.86 -21.09
N GLU A 74 9.01 -3.26 -20.35
CA GLU A 74 9.08 -3.32 -18.88
C GLU A 74 9.08 -1.90 -18.25
N PRO A 75 7.91 -1.25 -18.10
CA PRO A 75 7.80 0.02 -17.40
C PRO A 75 8.12 -0.12 -15.91
N ILE A 76 8.75 0.90 -15.33
CA ILE A 76 9.11 0.99 -13.93
C ILE A 76 8.00 1.73 -13.19
N CYS A 77 7.34 1.03 -12.28
CA CYS A 77 6.42 1.59 -11.32
C CYS A 77 7.13 1.75 -9.97
N TYR A 78 6.73 2.74 -9.18
CA TYR A 78 7.15 2.80 -7.78
C TYR A 78 6.04 3.24 -6.85
N ASP A 79 6.18 2.82 -5.59
CA ASP A 79 5.45 3.35 -4.45
C ASP A 79 6.41 3.54 -3.27
N GLY A 80 6.18 4.58 -2.47
CA GLY A 80 7.04 4.97 -1.35
C GLY A 80 6.34 4.80 -0.01
N PHE A 81 7.05 4.27 0.97
CA PHE A 81 6.54 4.07 2.32
C PHE A 81 7.50 4.63 3.36
N GLU A 82 6.96 5.45 4.25
CA GLU A 82 7.66 5.83 5.46
C GLU A 82 7.57 4.71 6.51
N PRO A 83 8.69 4.26 7.08
CA PRO A 83 8.71 3.27 8.16
C PRO A 83 8.34 3.91 9.51
N SER A 84 7.13 4.48 9.61
CA SER A 84 6.67 5.26 10.77
C SER A 84 5.77 4.47 11.75
N GLY A 85 5.84 3.14 11.76
CA GLY A 85 5.11 2.30 12.72
C GLY A 85 4.62 0.97 12.12
N ARG A 86 3.62 0.38 12.78
CA ARG A 86 2.96 -0.85 12.30
C ARG A 86 2.33 -0.65 10.92
N MET A 87 2.39 -1.68 10.09
CA MET A 87 1.85 -1.65 8.72
C MET A 87 0.36 -1.98 8.74
N HIS A 88 -0.47 -1.08 8.21
CA HIS A 88 -1.91 -1.34 8.07
C HIS A 88 -2.23 -2.10 6.78
N ILE A 89 -3.42 -2.71 6.72
CA ILE A 89 -3.84 -3.60 5.63
C ILE A 89 -3.79 -3.00 4.22
N ALA A 90 -4.02 -1.69 4.06
CA ALA A 90 -3.85 -1.07 2.74
C ALA A 90 -2.38 -1.04 2.27
N GLN A 91 -1.42 -0.82 3.17
CA GLN A 91 0.01 -0.86 2.85
C GLN A 91 0.50 -2.26 2.51
N GLY A 92 -0.10 -3.31 3.10
CA GLY A 92 0.27 -4.69 2.82
C GLY A 92 -0.62 -5.36 1.76
N VAL A 93 -1.88 -5.67 2.10
CA VAL A 93 -2.80 -6.45 1.25
C VAL A 93 -3.20 -5.69 -0.02
N MET A 94 -3.71 -4.46 0.10
CA MET A 94 -4.13 -3.69 -1.08
C MET A 94 -2.95 -3.41 -2.00
N LYS A 95 -1.79 -3.09 -1.41
CA LYS A 95 -0.54 -2.94 -2.17
C LYS A 95 -0.14 -4.22 -2.88
N THR A 96 -0.19 -5.36 -2.22
CA THR A 96 0.11 -6.67 -2.85
C THR A 96 -0.81 -6.94 -4.03
N ILE A 97 -2.11 -6.65 -3.92
CA ILE A 97 -3.08 -6.78 -5.02
C ILE A 97 -2.67 -5.91 -6.22
N ASN A 98 -2.33 -4.64 -5.96
CA ASN A 98 -1.94 -3.68 -7.00
C ASN A 98 -0.60 -4.07 -7.66
N VAL A 99 0.39 -4.47 -6.86
CA VAL A 99 1.70 -4.93 -7.34
C VAL A 99 1.55 -6.18 -8.21
N ASN A 100 0.73 -7.15 -7.81
CA ASN A 100 0.48 -8.36 -8.60
C ASN A 100 -0.17 -8.04 -9.96
N LYS A 101 -1.09 -7.05 -10.01
CA LYS A 101 -1.64 -6.56 -11.27
C LYS A 101 -0.55 -5.94 -12.16
N LEU A 102 0.29 -5.06 -11.62
CA LEU A 102 1.38 -4.42 -12.37
C LEU A 102 2.38 -5.45 -12.91
N THR A 103 2.84 -6.38 -12.06
CA THR A 103 3.82 -7.39 -12.46
C THR A 103 3.25 -8.36 -13.48
N SER A 104 1.98 -8.77 -13.34
CA SER A 104 1.31 -9.57 -14.36
C SER A 104 1.24 -8.82 -15.71
N ALA A 105 1.03 -7.50 -15.71
CA ALA A 105 1.05 -6.65 -16.90
C ALA A 105 2.47 -6.34 -17.45
N GLY A 106 3.52 -6.96 -16.90
CA GLY A 106 4.90 -6.82 -17.35
C GLY A 106 5.60 -5.55 -16.83
N CYS A 107 5.08 -4.92 -15.78
CA CYS A 107 5.75 -3.81 -15.14
C CYS A 107 6.74 -4.30 -14.08
N ARG A 108 7.87 -3.62 -13.94
CA ARG A 108 8.77 -3.76 -12.80
C ARG A 108 8.37 -2.80 -11.70
N VAL A 109 8.14 -3.31 -10.50
CA VAL A 109 7.71 -2.49 -9.35
C VAL A 109 8.86 -2.29 -8.38
N LYS A 110 9.09 -1.05 -7.96
CA LYS A 110 10.02 -0.67 -6.89
C LYS A 110 9.25 -0.25 -5.65
N ILE A 111 9.57 -0.85 -4.51
CA ILE A 111 9.08 -0.41 -3.20
C ILE A 111 10.19 0.45 -2.57
N TRP A 112 9.93 1.74 -2.40
CA TRP A 112 10.88 2.70 -1.86
C TRP A 112 10.65 2.86 -0.36
N ILE A 113 11.66 2.53 0.45
CA ILE A 113 11.61 2.72 1.90
C ILE A 113 12.18 4.11 2.20
N ALA A 114 11.30 5.06 2.49
CA ALA A 114 11.63 6.47 2.66
C ALA A 114 12.00 6.78 4.12
N ASP A 115 13.15 6.29 4.57
CA ASP A 115 13.64 6.39 5.95
C ASP A 115 13.99 7.82 6.38
N TRP A 116 14.72 8.59 5.55
CA TRP A 116 15.05 10.00 5.80
C TRP A 116 13.81 10.90 5.82
N CYS A 117 12.85 10.60 4.94
CA CYS A 117 11.56 11.29 4.89
C CYS A 117 10.79 11.15 6.22
N GLY A 118 10.80 9.96 6.82
CA GLY A 118 10.23 9.73 8.15
C GLY A 118 10.96 10.46 9.28
N GLN A 119 12.23 10.83 9.12
CA GLN A 119 12.95 11.67 10.09
C GLN A 119 12.58 13.16 9.95
N ILE A 120 12.40 13.62 8.71
CA ILE A 120 12.12 15.03 8.37
C ILE A 120 10.74 15.49 8.85
N MET A 121 9.72 14.66 8.68
CA MET A 121 8.34 15.04 9.04
C MET A 121 8.12 15.12 10.55
N GLY A 122 9.08 14.65 11.36
CA GLY A 122 8.89 14.51 12.80
C GLY A 122 7.77 13.51 13.12
N ARG A 123 7.40 13.43 14.40
CA ARG A 123 6.26 12.63 14.87
C ARG A 123 5.20 13.48 15.60
N SER A 124 5.40 14.79 15.65
CA SER A 124 4.56 15.78 16.32
C SER A 124 3.95 16.76 15.30
N ASP A 125 2.68 17.07 15.47
CA ASP A 125 2.00 18.14 14.73
C ASP A 125 2.36 19.49 15.37
N GLU A 126 3.53 20.04 15.00
CA GLU A 126 3.91 21.41 15.37
C GLU A 126 3.34 22.41 14.34
N GLU A 127 2.76 23.51 14.82
CA GLU A 127 2.11 24.53 13.97
C GLU A 127 3.11 25.31 13.08
N GLU A 128 4.41 25.25 13.37
CA GLU A 128 5.44 25.92 12.59
C GLU A 128 6.02 25.02 11.49
N LEU A 129 5.88 25.47 10.24
CA LEU A 129 6.51 24.79 9.11
C LEU A 129 8.03 24.87 9.20
N THR A 130 8.66 23.72 9.39
CA THR A 130 10.13 23.64 9.40
C THR A 130 10.68 23.68 7.98
N ALA A 131 11.91 24.17 7.81
CA ALA A 131 12.59 24.10 6.51
C ALA A 131 12.67 22.66 5.97
N ALA A 132 12.78 21.68 6.88
CA ALA A 132 12.81 20.25 6.53
C ALA A 132 11.50 19.81 5.84
N GLN A 133 10.33 20.26 6.30
CA GLN A 133 9.04 19.96 5.67
C GLN A 133 8.91 20.55 4.25
N ILE A 134 9.66 21.60 3.91
CA ILE A 134 9.75 22.12 2.53
C ILE A 134 10.65 21.23 1.66
N PHE A 135 11.74 20.70 2.21
CA PHE A 135 12.63 19.80 1.49
C PHE A 135 11.98 18.45 1.19
N TYR A 136 11.05 17.97 2.03
CA TYR A 136 10.40 16.69 1.83
C TYR A 136 9.71 16.56 0.46
N PRO A 137 8.78 17.45 0.04
CA PRO A 137 8.19 17.39 -1.29
C PRO A 137 9.22 17.51 -2.42
N CYS A 138 10.30 18.28 -2.21
CA CYS A 138 11.39 18.39 -3.18
C CYS A 138 12.13 17.05 -3.35
N MET A 139 12.44 16.36 -2.24
CA MET A 139 13.07 15.05 -2.25
C MET A 139 12.18 13.99 -2.89
N GLN A 140 10.90 13.94 -2.51
CA GLN A 140 9.95 13.00 -3.09
C GLN A 140 9.72 13.25 -4.59
N CYS A 141 9.72 14.51 -5.03
CA CYS A 141 9.70 14.86 -6.45
C CYS A 141 10.97 14.38 -7.17
N ALA A 142 12.15 14.55 -6.54
CA ALA A 142 13.42 14.08 -7.07
C ALA A 142 13.46 12.55 -7.19
N ASP A 143 12.86 11.81 -6.24
CA ASP A 143 12.81 10.35 -6.22
C ASP A 143 12.18 9.78 -7.50
N VAL A 144 11.15 10.42 -8.04
CA VAL A 144 10.51 10.02 -9.31
C VAL A 144 11.55 9.88 -10.43
N PHE A 145 12.47 10.84 -10.52
CA PHE A 145 13.51 10.88 -11.54
C PHE A 145 14.70 10.00 -11.19
N PHE A 146 15.10 9.98 -9.92
CA PHE A 146 16.21 9.17 -9.42
C PHE A 146 15.92 7.67 -9.60
N LEU A 147 14.70 7.24 -9.26
CA LEU A 147 14.23 5.87 -9.46
C LEU A 147 13.94 5.55 -10.92
N LYS A 148 13.96 6.54 -11.82
CA LYS A 148 13.58 6.42 -13.23
C LYS A 148 12.18 5.83 -13.39
N ALA A 149 11.25 6.23 -12.51
CA ALA A 149 9.88 5.77 -12.57
C ALA A 149 9.20 6.28 -13.85
N ASP A 150 8.54 5.38 -14.56
CA ASP A 150 7.62 5.75 -15.63
C ASP A 150 6.19 5.92 -15.08
N ILE A 151 5.84 5.18 -14.01
CA ILE A 151 4.53 5.23 -13.36
C ILE A 151 4.72 5.49 -11.85
N CYS A 152 4.18 6.60 -11.36
CA CYS A 152 4.01 6.88 -9.93
C CYS A 152 2.74 6.17 -9.46
N GLN A 153 2.86 5.02 -8.79
CA GLN A 153 1.72 4.22 -8.31
C GLN A 153 1.51 4.41 -6.79
N LEU A 154 1.17 5.63 -6.39
CA LEU A 154 0.99 6.04 -4.99
C LEU A 154 -0.50 6.28 -4.67
N GLY A 155 -0.83 6.57 -3.42
CA GLY A 155 -2.21 6.91 -3.01
C GLY A 155 -2.68 8.24 -3.60
N MET A 156 -3.98 8.51 -3.54
CA MET A 156 -4.54 9.82 -3.94
C MET A 156 -3.98 10.98 -3.11
N ASP A 157 -3.58 10.74 -1.86
CA ASP A 157 -2.95 11.73 -0.98
C ASP A 157 -1.57 12.22 -1.49
N GLN A 158 -0.87 11.40 -2.29
CA GLN A 158 0.42 11.74 -2.90
C GLN A 158 0.29 12.42 -4.27
N ARG A 159 -0.93 12.75 -4.71
CA ARG A 159 -1.19 13.33 -6.04
C ARG A 159 -0.47 14.65 -6.27
N LYS A 160 -0.44 15.55 -5.28
CA LYS A 160 0.10 16.91 -5.44
C LYS A 160 1.59 16.90 -5.83
N VAL A 161 2.41 16.11 -5.14
CA VAL A 161 3.84 15.99 -5.43
C VAL A 161 4.10 15.25 -6.74
N ASN A 162 3.25 14.30 -7.12
CA ASN A 162 3.33 13.65 -8.43
C ASN A 162 3.00 14.63 -9.57
N VAL A 163 2.05 15.54 -9.38
CA VAL A 163 1.76 16.63 -10.33
C VAL A 163 2.95 17.60 -10.40
N LEU A 164 3.55 17.95 -9.26
CA LEU A 164 4.78 18.76 -9.22
C LEU A 164 5.91 18.13 -10.05
N ALA A 165 6.09 16.81 -10.00
CA ALA A 165 7.07 16.12 -10.86
C ALA A 165 6.76 16.28 -12.35
N ARG A 166 5.48 16.30 -12.75
CA ARG A 166 5.08 16.56 -14.14
C ARG A 166 5.30 18.01 -14.55
N GLU A 167 4.96 18.97 -13.68
CA GLU A 167 5.20 20.40 -13.90
C GLU A 167 6.70 20.68 -14.01
N TYR A 168 7.51 20.04 -13.18
CA TYR A 168 8.96 20.14 -13.26
C TYR A 168 9.50 19.66 -14.61
N CYS A 169 8.91 18.61 -15.20
CA CYS A 169 9.28 18.16 -16.54
C CYS A 169 9.08 19.26 -17.60
N ASP A 170 8.04 20.09 -17.48
CA ASP A 170 7.82 21.23 -18.38
C ASP A 170 8.92 22.28 -18.24
N VAL A 171 9.29 22.60 -17.00
CA VAL A 171 10.37 23.56 -16.69
C VAL A 171 11.70 23.11 -17.29
N ILE A 172 12.08 21.85 -17.10
CA ILE A 172 13.34 21.30 -17.63
C ILE A 172 13.24 20.81 -19.09
N LYS A 173 12.08 21.02 -19.74
CA LYS A 173 11.79 20.60 -21.12
C LYS A 173 11.99 19.10 -21.37
N ARG A 174 11.72 18.27 -20.36
CA ARG A 174 11.71 16.81 -20.45
C ARG A 174 10.38 16.33 -21.05
N LYS A 175 10.45 15.70 -22.22
CA LYS A 175 9.25 15.19 -22.92
C LYS A 175 8.59 14.00 -22.21
N ASN A 176 9.40 13.09 -21.65
CA ASN A 176 8.89 11.88 -21.00
C ASN A 176 8.51 12.21 -19.56
N LYS A 177 7.24 12.55 -19.36
CA LYS A 177 6.63 12.78 -18.06
C LYS A 177 6.25 11.45 -17.39
N PRO A 178 6.34 11.36 -16.05
CA PRO A 178 5.84 10.19 -15.32
C PRO A 178 4.30 10.15 -15.40
N ILE A 179 3.75 8.97 -15.62
CA ILE A 179 2.31 8.71 -15.50
C ILE A 179 1.98 8.67 -14.01
N ILE A 180 0.94 9.38 -13.59
CA ILE A 180 0.41 9.29 -12.23
C ILE A 180 -0.72 8.26 -12.26
N LEU A 181 -0.62 7.21 -11.47
CA LEU A 181 -1.65 6.16 -11.34
C LEU A 181 -2.04 6.04 -9.87
N SER A 182 -2.88 6.97 -9.42
CA SER A 182 -3.23 7.12 -8.01
C SER A 182 -4.32 6.13 -7.61
N HIS A 183 -4.03 5.29 -6.62
CA HIS A 183 -5.00 4.31 -6.12
C HIS A 183 -5.89 4.89 -5.03
N HIS A 184 -7.06 4.27 -4.89
CA HIS A 184 -8.07 4.61 -3.89
C HIS A 184 -7.52 4.55 -2.46
N MET A 185 -7.97 5.47 -1.60
CA MET A 185 -7.61 5.50 -0.19
C MET A 185 -8.56 4.60 0.60
N LEU A 186 -8.07 3.48 1.12
CA LEU A 186 -8.92 2.60 1.92
C LEU A 186 -9.32 3.31 3.24
N PRO A 187 -10.63 3.42 3.53
CA PRO A 187 -11.11 4.19 4.67
C PRO A 187 -10.77 3.51 6.01
N GLY A 188 -10.84 4.29 7.09
CA GLY A 188 -10.83 3.75 8.45
C GLY A 188 -12.14 3.04 8.78
N LEU A 189 -12.15 2.20 9.81
CA LEU A 189 -13.33 1.41 10.18
C LEU A 189 -14.43 2.24 10.84
N GLN A 190 -14.21 3.48 11.25
CA GLN A 190 -15.24 4.31 11.89
C GLN A 190 -15.90 5.27 10.89
N GLN A 191 -17.06 5.80 11.25
CA GLN A 191 -17.82 6.70 10.40
C GLN A 191 -17.02 7.99 10.11
N GLY A 192 -16.98 8.39 8.83
CA GLY A 192 -16.33 9.64 8.41
C GLY A 192 -14.80 9.57 8.30
N GLN A 193 -14.18 8.41 8.52
CA GLN A 193 -12.74 8.24 8.35
C GLN A 193 -12.40 7.90 6.89
N GLU A 194 -12.12 8.92 6.08
CA GLU A 194 -11.75 8.77 4.66
C GLU A 194 -10.43 8.01 4.44
N LYS A 195 -9.59 7.88 5.48
CA LYS A 195 -8.30 7.19 5.44
C LYS A 195 -8.04 6.50 6.79
N MET A 196 -7.48 5.29 6.75
CA MET A 196 -6.92 4.65 7.95
C MET A 196 -5.86 5.53 8.62
N SER A 197 -6.03 5.78 9.91
CA SER A 197 -5.06 6.52 10.71
C SER A 197 -4.25 5.58 11.60
N LYS A 198 -3.02 5.98 11.91
CA LYS A 198 -2.20 5.32 12.93
C LYS A 198 -2.56 5.77 14.35
N SER A 199 -3.21 6.93 14.48
CA SER A 199 -3.59 7.54 15.76
C SER A 199 -4.75 6.83 16.45
N ASP A 200 -5.62 6.13 15.71
CA ASP A 200 -6.68 5.31 16.29
C ASP A 200 -6.46 3.82 15.93
N PRO A 201 -5.82 3.05 16.83
CA PRO A 201 -5.53 1.64 16.60
C PRO A 201 -6.78 0.76 16.40
N LEU A 202 -7.96 1.18 16.84
CA LEU A 202 -9.22 0.45 16.65
C LEU A 202 -9.85 0.74 15.29
N SER A 203 -9.48 1.85 14.66
CA SER A 203 -9.92 2.21 13.31
C SER A 203 -9.16 1.50 12.18
N SER A 204 -7.99 0.94 12.48
CA SER A 204 -7.08 0.37 11.49
C SER A 204 -6.80 -1.11 11.77
N ILE A 205 -6.82 -1.94 10.72
CA ILE A 205 -6.38 -3.34 10.80
C ILE A 205 -4.90 -3.39 10.41
N PHE A 206 -4.07 -3.96 11.28
CA PHE A 206 -2.65 -4.17 11.01
C PHE A 206 -2.40 -5.56 10.45
N MET A 207 -1.30 -5.68 9.70
CA MET A 207 -0.95 -6.91 8.97
C MET A 207 -0.74 -8.13 9.88
N GLU A 208 -0.41 -7.89 11.14
CA GLU A 208 -0.12 -8.91 12.14
C GLU A 208 -1.11 -8.93 13.30
N ASP A 209 -2.23 -8.21 13.22
CA ASP A 209 -3.31 -8.34 14.20
C ASP A 209 -3.77 -9.80 14.26
N ASP A 210 -4.01 -10.32 15.46
CA ASP A 210 -4.51 -11.68 15.63
C ASP A 210 -5.97 -11.81 15.18
N GLU A 211 -6.47 -13.05 15.13
CA GLU A 211 -7.84 -13.31 14.69
C GLU A 211 -8.90 -12.60 15.56
N ALA A 212 -8.68 -12.55 16.88
CA ALA A 212 -9.61 -11.92 17.81
C ALA A 212 -9.63 -10.39 17.64
N GLU A 213 -8.47 -9.77 17.42
CA GLU A 213 -8.32 -8.34 17.15
C GLU A 213 -9.05 -7.95 15.86
N VAL A 214 -8.85 -8.70 14.76
CA VAL A 214 -9.56 -8.47 13.49
C VAL A 214 -11.06 -8.59 13.68
N ASN A 215 -11.51 -9.66 14.35
CA ASN A 215 -12.93 -9.90 14.61
C ASN A 215 -13.55 -8.76 15.44
N LEU A 216 -12.84 -8.28 16.47
CA LEU A 216 -13.29 -7.18 17.31
C LEU A 216 -13.40 -5.86 16.55
N LYS A 217 -12.38 -5.53 15.74
CA LYS A 217 -12.35 -4.31 14.92
C LYS A 217 -13.47 -4.30 13.89
N ILE A 218 -13.65 -5.39 13.14
CA ILE A 218 -14.74 -5.52 12.16
C ILE A 218 -16.12 -5.50 12.84
N LYS A 219 -16.27 -6.14 14.01
CA LYS A 219 -17.51 -6.07 14.78
C LYS A 219 -17.90 -4.63 15.12
N ARG A 220 -16.92 -3.80 15.50
CA ARG A 220 -17.10 -2.38 15.85
C ARG A 220 -17.15 -1.42 14.65
N ALA A 221 -16.78 -1.88 13.45
CA ALA A 221 -16.75 -1.04 12.27
C ALA A 221 -18.11 -0.41 11.94
N TYR A 222 -18.11 0.79 11.38
CA TYR A 222 -19.28 1.42 10.83
C TYR A 222 -19.80 0.59 9.65
N CYS A 223 -21.07 0.17 9.73
CA CYS A 223 -21.71 -0.66 8.72
C CYS A 223 -23.23 -0.50 8.87
N PRO A 224 -23.78 0.67 8.52
CA PRO A 224 -25.21 0.92 8.60
C PRO A 224 -25.98 -0.04 7.68
N PRO A 225 -27.15 -0.56 8.09
CA PRO A 225 -27.99 -1.38 7.21
C PRO A 225 -28.41 -0.58 5.99
N ASP A 226 -28.45 -1.24 4.83
CA ASP A 226 -28.97 -0.75 3.56
C ASP A 226 -28.28 0.51 2.98
N ILE A 227 -27.23 1.01 3.64
CA ILE A 227 -26.46 2.18 3.23
C ILE A 227 -25.07 1.74 2.75
N VAL A 228 -24.78 2.05 1.48
CA VAL A 228 -23.54 1.69 0.80
C VAL A 228 -22.51 2.81 0.85
N GLU A 229 -22.95 4.06 0.69
CA GLU A 229 -22.08 5.22 0.69
C GLU A 229 -21.37 5.39 2.04
N GLY A 230 -20.04 5.51 2.01
CA GLY A 230 -19.21 5.65 3.20
C GLY A 230 -19.18 4.41 4.11
N ASN A 231 -19.54 3.23 3.61
CA ASN A 231 -19.54 1.99 4.38
C ASN A 231 -18.18 1.26 4.24
N PRO A 232 -17.27 1.36 5.25
CA PRO A 232 -15.94 0.78 5.15
C PRO A 232 -15.97 -0.74 5.00
N CYS A 233 -16.96 -1.44 5.56
CA CYS A 233 -17.05 -2.89 5.38
C CYS A 233 -17.25 -3.28 3.91
N LEU A 234 -18.09 -2.56 3.17
CA LEU A 234 -18.32 -2.82 1.75
C LEU A 234 -17.10 -2.44 0.90
N GLU A 235 -16.41 -1.35 1.26
CA GLU A 235 -15.17 -0.97 0.59
C GLU A 235 -14.05 -2.00 0.77
N TYR A 236 -13.91 -2.59 1.95
CA TYR A 236 -12.96 -3.68 2.18
C TYR A 236 -13.32 -4.91 1.33
N VAL A 237 -14.62 -5.21 1.16
CA VAL A 237 -15.04 -6.27 0.23
C VAL A 237 -14.65 -5.93 -1.21
N LYS A 238 -14.92 -4.70 -1.66
CA LYS A 238 -14.62 -4.22 -3.02
C LYS A 238 -13.14 -4.23 -3.35
N TYR A 239 -12.29 -3.70 -2.47
CA TYR A 239 -10.88 -3.44 -2.77
C TYR A 239 -9.94 -4.53 -2.27
N LEU A 240 -10.35 -5.36 -1.31
CA LEU A 240 -9.50 -6.42 -0.76
C LEU A 240 -10.06 -7.81 -1.08
N ILE A 241 -11.29 -8.10 -0.69
CA ILE A 241 -11.81 -9.47 -0.72
C ILE A 241 -12.07 -9.94 -2.16
N LEU A 242 -12.83 -9.17 -2.95
CA LEU A 242 -13.14 -9.53 -4.33
C LEU A 242 -11.88 -9.63 -5.20
N PRO A 243 -10.91 -8.70 -5.14
CA PRO A 243 -9.69 -8.83 -5.94
C PRO A 243 -8.82 -10.02 -5.51
N TRP A 244 -8.82 -10.37 -4.22
CA TRP A 244 -8.02 -11.47 -3.66
C TRP A 244 -8.61 -12.85 -3.94
N PHE A 245 -9.90 -13.06 -3.62
CA PHE A 245 -10.55 -14.37 -3.71
C PHE A 245 -11.40 -14.55 -4.98
N LYS A 246 -11.64 -13.49 -5.76
CA LYS A 246 -12.57 -13.44 -6.91
C LYS A 246 -14.04 -13.66 -6.56
N LYS A 247 -14.34 -13.87 -5.29
CA LYS A 247 -15.68 -14.00 -4.74
C LYS A 247 -15.70 -13.64 -3.26
N PHE A 248 -16.86 -13.24 -2.77
CA PHE A 248 -17.14 -13.03 -1.35
C PHE A 248 -18.25 -13.98 -0.90
N LEU A 249 -17.93 -14.87 0.03
CA LEU A 249 -18.86 -15.87 0.57
C LEU A 249 -19.41 -15.40 1.92
N ILE A 250 -20.72 -15.37 2.04
CA ILE A 250 -21.45 -15.08 3.28
C ILE A 250 -22.09 -16.39 3.74
N GLU A 251 -21.64 -16.89 4.87
CA GLU A 251 -22.18 -18.10 5.50
C GLU A 251 -23.20 -17.69 6.57
N ARG A 252 -24.44 -18.19 6.46
CA ARG A 252 -25.52 -17.85 7.40
C ARG A 252 -26.55 -18.96 7.45
N SER A 253 -27.36 -18.97 8.51
CA SER A 253 -28.40 -19.98 8.70
C SER A 253 -29.41 -19.99 7.54
N ALA A 254 -30.05 -21.14 7.31
CA ALA A 254 -31.11 -21.25 6.31
C ALA A 254 -32.25 -20.24 6.54
N GLU A 255 -32.55 -19.95 7.82
CA GLU A 255 -33.55 -18.96 8.26
C GLU A 255 -33.18 -17.53 7.84
N ASN A 256 -31.89 -17.21 7.80
CA ASN A 256 -31.39 -15.90 7.35
C ASN A 256 -31.11 -15.87 5.83
N GLY A 257 -31.62 -16.83 5.06
CA GLY A 257 -31.48 -16.87 3.61
C GLY A 257 -30.28 -17.68 3.09
N GLY A 258 -29.64 -18.48 3.96
CA GLY A 258 -28.60 -19.45 3.60
C GLY A 258 -27.31 -18.86 3.03
N ASP A 259 -26.33 -19.72 2.80
CA ASP A 259 -25.04 -19.34 2.24
C ASP A 259 -25.21 -18.68 0.87
N LYS A 260 -24.53 -17.54 0.67
CA LYS A 260 -24.56 -16.81 -0.60
C LYS A 260 -23.17 -16.31 -0.97
N SER A 261 -22.79 -16.47 -2.24
CA SER A 261 -21.55 -15.96 -2.80
C SER A 261 -21.79 -14.84 -3.81
N PHE A 262 -20.95 -13.81 -3.79
CA PHE A 262 -20.95 -12.70 -4.74
C PHE A 262 -19.64 -12.69 -5.51
N GLU A 263 -19.69 -12.64 -6.84
CA GLU A 263 -18.49 -12.60 -7.69
C GLU A 263 -18.11 -11.17 -8.12
N ASN A 264 -19.06 -10.25 -8.07
CA ASN A 264 -18.89 -8.85 -8.41
C ASN A 264 -19.50 -7.95 -7.32
N PHE A 265 -19.06 -6.69 -7.30
CA PHE A 265 -19.43 -5.76 -6.24
C PHE A 265 -20.86 -5.22 -6.43
N GLU A 266 -21.30 -5.11 -7.67
CA GLU A 266 -22.60 -4.59 -8.06
C GLU A 266 -23.74 -5.48 -7.55
N GLU A 267 -23.58 -6.81 -7.63
CA GLU A 267 -24.55 -7.75 -7.06
C GLU A 267 -24.61 -7.65 -5.53
N LEU A 268 -23.46 -7.51 -4.88
CA LEU A 268 -23.40 -7.34 -3.42
C LEU A 268 -24.12 -6.06 -2.99
N VAL A 269 -23.85 -4.94 -3.67
CA VAL A 269 -24.48 -3.64 -3.42
C VAL A 269 -25.99 -3.73 -3.56
N ALA A 270 -26.49 -4.21 -4.70
CA ALA A 270 -27.93 -4.32 -4.93
C ALA A 270 -28.61 -5.25 -3.89
N TYR A 271 -27.91 -6.30 -3.45
CA TYR A 271 -28.42 -7.21 -2.45
C TYR A 271 -28.43 -6.59 -1.03
N TYR A 272 -27.41 -5.81 -0.70
CA TYR A 272 -27.30 -5.07 0.57
C TYR A 272 -28.33 -3.94 0.67
N GLU A 273 -28.45 -3.08 -0.36
CA GLU A 273 -29.43 -1.99 -0.41
C GLU A 273 -30.88 -2.48 -0.36
N SER A 274 -31.13 -3.71 -0.83
CA SER A 274 -32.46 -4.31 -0.77
C SER A 274 -32.87 -4.84 0.61
N GLY A 275 -32.00 -4.74 1.64
CA GLY A 275 -32.25 -5.27 2.97
C GLY A 275 -32.13 -6.78 3.12
N LYS A 276 -31.69 -7.47 2.06
CA LYS A 276 -31.57 -8.95 2.06
C LYS A 276 -30.28 -9.46 2.68
N LEU A 277 -29.34 -8.57 2.99
CA LEU A 277 -28.10 -8.85 3.71
C LEU A 277 -27.94 -7.88 4.86
N HIS A 278 -28.00 -8.40 6.08
CA HIS A 278 -27.85 -7.60 7.28
C HIS A 278 -26.35 -7.41 7.64
N PRO A 279 -25.94 -6.27 8.22
CA PRO A 279 -24.58 -6.05 8.72
C PRO A 279 -24.06 -7.17 9.64
N ALA A 280 -24.97 -7.81 10.40
CA ALA A 280 -24.64 -8.91 11.32
C ALA A 280 -24.16 -10.18 10.61
N ASP A 281 -24.52 -10.38 9.34
CA ASP A 281 -24.02 -11.50 8.51
C ASP A 281 -22.79 -11.05 7.68
N LEU A 282 -22.81 -9.82 7.17
CA LEU A 282 -21.71 -9.24 6.39
C LEU A 282 -20.39 -9.18 7.18
N LYS A 283 -20.45 -8.68 8.42
CA LYS A 283 -19.26 -8.45 9.25
C LYS A 283 -18.50 -9.75 9.60
N PRO A 284 -19.13 -10.82 10.09
CA PRO A 284 -18.44 -12.09 10.33
C PRO A 284 -17.82 -12.68 9.06
N ALA A 285 -18.53 -12.62 7.93
CA ALA A 285 -18.02 -13.10 6.64
C ALA A 285 -16.78 -12.31 6.19
N LEU A 286 -16.82 -10.97 6.33
CA LEU A 286 -15.67 -10.09 6.06
C LEU A 286 -14.49 -10.42 6.97
N ALA A 287 -14.71 -10.53 8.29
CA ALA A 287 -13.65 -10.83 9.24
C ALA A 287 -13.00 -12.19 8.95
N LYS A 288 -13.80 -13.23 8.66
CA LYS A 288 -13.32 -14.56 8.25
C LYS A 288 -12.44 -14.48 7.01
N ALA A 289 -12.86 -13.71 6.00
CA ALA A 289 -12.08 -13.54 4.77
C ALA A 289 -10.76 -12.79 5.01
N LEU A 290 -10.78 -11.71 5.78
CA LEU A 290 -9.58 -10.96 6.15
C LEU A 290 -8.58 -11.81 6.94
N ASN A 291 -9.06 -12.60 7.91
CA ASN A 291 -8.21 -13.51 8.68
C ASN A 291 -7.49 -14.52 7.78
N LYS A 292 -8.18 -15.07 6.77
CA LYS A 292 -7.54 -15.96 5.78
C LYS A 292 -6.45 -15.26 4.97
N ILE A 293 -6.60 -13.97 4.65
CA ILE A 293 -5.58 -13.19 3.93
C ILE A 293 -4.35 -12.95 4.83
N LEU A 294 -4.56 -12.68 6.11
CA LEU A 294 -3.49 -12.33 7.05
C LEU A 294 -2.77 -13.54 7.63
N GLU A 295 -3.35 -14.75 7.54
CA GLU A 295 -2.79 -15.96 8.14
C GLU A 295 -1.33 -16.23 7.73
N PRO A 296 -0.92 -16.15 6.44
CA PRO A 296 0.48 -16.38 6.06
C PRO A 296 1.46 -15.39 6.71
N VAL A 297 1.00 -14.15 6.98
CA VAL A 297 1.82 -13.12 7.65
C VAL A 297 2.00 -13.46 9.12
N ARG A 298 0.93 -13.90 9.79
CA ARG A 298 0.98 -14.37 11.18
C ARG A 298 1.89 -15.58 11.32
N GLU A 299 1.78 -16.55 10.42
CA GLU A 299 2.64 -17.74 10.38
C GLU A 299 4.12 -17.35 10.22
N HIS A 300 4.43 -16.40 9.34
CA HIS A 300 5.80 -15.90 9.17
C HIS A 300 6.35 -15.30 10.47
N PHE A 301 5.64 -14.37 11.12
CA PHE A 301 6.08 -13.78 12.39
C PHE A 301 6.09 -14.77 13.57
N LYS A 302 5.37 -15.89 13.47
CA LYS A 302 5.38 -16.96 14.48
C LYS A 302 6.59 -17.88 14.32
N ASN A 303 6.93 -18.22 13.09
CA ASN A 303 7.88 -19.28 12.76
C ASN A 303 9.30 -18.75 12.49
N ASP A 304 9.46 -17.47 12.15
CA ASP A 304 10.77 -16.82 11.98
C ASP A 304 11.12 -15.99 13.23
N ASN A 305 12.18 -16.42 13.94
CA ASN A 305 12.62 -15.75 15.18
C ASN A 305 13.08 -14.31 14.93
N ASN A 306 13.75 -14.04 13.81
CA ASN A 306 14.22 -12.70 13.48
C ASN A 306 13.03 -11.79 13.18
N ALA A 307 12.08 -12.23 12.36
CA ALA A 307 10.86 -11.47 12.07
C ALA A 307 10.06 -11.20 13.36
N LYS A 308 9.92 -12.22 14.22
CA LYS A 308 9.25 -12.10 15.51
C LYS A 308 9.89 -11.03 16.41
N ASP A 309 11.21 -11.00 16.49
CA ASP A 309 11.93 -10.05 17.33
C ASP A 309 11.90 -8.64 16.73
N LEU A 310 11.95 -8.49 15.41
CA LEU A 310 11.71 -7.21 14.73
C LEU A 310 10.31 -6.68 15.05
N LEU A 311 9.27 -7.52 14.97
CA LEU A 311 7.90 -7.11 15.27
C LEU A 311 7.74 -6.66 16.73
N LYS A 312 8.33 -7.38 17.68
CA LYS A 312 8.33 -6.97 19.10
C LYS A 312 8.94 -5.57 19.26
N ARG A 313 10.09 -5.31 18.61
CA ARG A 313 10.74 -3.99 18.64
C ARG A 313 9.83 -2.91 18.07
N VAL A 314 9.20 -3.14 16.91
CA VAL A 314 8.28 -2.16 16.30
C VAL A 314 7.07 -1.88 17.19
N LYS A 315 6.50 -2.90 17.85
CA LYS A 315 5.35 -2.73 18.75
C LYS A 315 5.68 -1.88 19.98
N VAL A 316 6.89 -1.99 20.54
CA VAL A 316 7.33 -1.14 21.67
C VAL A 316 7.32 0.34 21.30
N TRP A 317 7.75 0.67 20.08
CA TRP A 317 7.83 2.06 19.60
C TRP A 317 6.47 2.65 19.25
N SER A 318 5.40 1.85 19.29
CA SER A 318 4.03 2.25 18.97
C SER A 318 3.21 2.64 20.22
N ILE A 319 3.81 2.61 21.41
CA ILE A 319 3.13 2.91 22.70
C ILE A 319 3.31 4.39 23.10
N ASP A 320 4.28 5.09 22.53
CA ASP A 320 4.55 6.51 22.80
C ASP A 320 3.88 7.43 21.75
N PHE A 321 2.55 7.34 21.65
CA PHE A 321 1.71 8.28 20.89
C PHE A 321 0.66 8.92 21.80
#